data_AF-A0A1M4ZP62-F1
#
_entry.id   AF-A0A1M4ZP62-F1
#
_cell.length_a   1.000
_cell.length_b   1.000
_cell.length_c   1.000
_cell.angle_alpha   90.00
_cell.angle_beta   90.00
_cell.angle_gamma   90.00
#
_symmetry.space_group_name_H-M   'P 1'
#
loop_
_entity.id
_entity.type
_entity.pdbx_description
1 polymer ?
#
loop_
_entity_poly.entity_id
_entity_poly.type
_entity_poly.pdbx_seq_one_letter_code
_entity_poly.pdbx_strand_id
1 'polypeptide(L)'
;MKHYDYVEWVLYKNNLLDDEIHEKMEEHLIICDECMEVFLSLIDERDMENAESFIPEDFTEKILYKIENITPIRKPVKKPIRKKMPNDFFIYYVAVASVAIVLTAGGFFSKMIDTVPQLVESTSIEKDKFDTNKIYDFSREITNKTSMFINDFQFRKIKED
;
A
#
# COMPACT_ATOMS: atom_id res chain seq x y z
N MET A 1 -1.95 2.69 -1.61
CA MET A 1 -3.39 2.37 -1.48
C MET A 1 -4.16 3.42 -2.27
N LYS A 2 -5.41 3.19 -2.65
CA LYS A 2 -6.20 4.24 -3.31
C LYS A 2 -6.65 5.23 -2.24
N HIS A 3 -6.36 6.51 -2.45
CA HIS A 3 -6.95 7.61 -1.69
C HIS A 3 -8.25 8.01 -2.37
N TYR A 4 -9.20 8.50 -1.58
CA TYR A 4 -10.45 9.03 -2.10
C TYR A 4 -10.31 10.54 -2.34
N ASP A 5 -10.90 11.00 -3.42
CA ASP A 5 -10.86 12.40 -3.82
C ASP A 5 -11.81 13.26 -2.96
N TYR A 6 -11.58 14.58 -2.98
CA TYR A 6 -12.41 15.56 -2.29
C TYR A 6 -13.91 15.40 -2.61
N VAL A 7 -14.25 15.16 -3.88
CA VAL A 7 -15.65 15.00 -4.32
C VAL A 7 -16.27 13.76 -3.68
N GLU A 8 -15.53 12.66 -3.56
CA GLU A 8 -16.02 11.42 -2.95
C GLU A 8 -16.33 11.64 -1.47
N TRP A 9 -15.49 12.39 -0.75
CA TRP A 9 -15.74 12.75 0.64
C TRP A 9 -16.94 13.70 0.82
N VAL A 10 -17.19 14.59 -0.14
CA VAL A 10 -18.41 15.42 -0.15
C VAL A 10 -19.66 14.55 -0.32
N LEU A 11 -19.61 13.55 -1.20
CA LEU A 11 -20.73 12.60 -1.38
C LEU A 11 -20.95 11.76 -0.12
N TYR A 12 -19.87 11.31 0.51
CA TYR A 12 -19.90 10.61 1.80
C TYR A 12 -20.55 11.47 2.89
N LYS A 13 -20.09 12.72 3.09
CA LYS A 13 -20.63 13.66 4.08
C LYS A 13 -22.14 13.90 3.91
N ASN A 14 -22.61 13.95 2.66
CA ASN A 14 -24.03 14.18 2.35
C ASN A 14 -24.88 12.89 2.36
N ASN A 15 -24.30 11.74 2.74
CA ASN A 15 -24.95 10.44 2.77
C ASN A 15 -25.57 10.04 1.41
N LEU A 16 -24.87 10.35 0.31
CA LEU A 16 -25.30 10.10 -1.07
C LEU A 16 -24.68 8.84 -1.68
N LEU A 17 -23.96 8.06 -0.88
CA LEU A 17 -23.28 6.83 -1.30
C LEU A 17 -24.07 5.60 -0.82
N ASP A 18 -23.82 4.47 -1.48
CA ASP A 18 -24.33 3.18 -1.03
C ASP A 18 -23.66 2.75 0.29
N ASP A 19 -24.39 2.03 1.15
CA ASP A 19 -23.92 1.59 2.46
C ASP A 19 -22.60 0.80 2.39
N GLU A 20 -22.42 -0.03 1.35
CA GLU A 20 -21.19 -0.82 1.18
C GLU A 20 -19.97 0.07 0.88
N ILE A 21 -20.18 1.19 0.17
CA ILE A 21 -19.13 2.16 -0.14
C ILE A 21 -18.84 3.00 1.11
N HIS A 22 -19.88 3.37 1.84
CA HIS A 22 -19.77 4.13 3.08
C HIS A 22 -18.89 3.40 4.11
N GLU A 23 -19.12 2.10 4.33
CA GLU A 23 -18.32 1.28 5.26
C GLU A 23 -16.84 1.23 4.85
N LYS A 24 -16.55 1.01 3.55
CA LYS A 24 -15.16 0.98 3.05
C LYS A 24 -14.44 2.32 3.22
N MET A 25 -15.16 3.42 3.02
CA MET A 25 -14.61 4.76 3.22
C MET A 25 -14.34 5.04 4.70
N GLU A 26 -15.22 4.59 5.60
CA GLU A 26 -15.02 4.71 7.05
C GLU A 26 -13.81 3.88 7.52
N GLU A 27 -13.69 2.63 7.07
CA GLU A 27 -12.50 1.80 7.34
C GLU A 27 -11.22 2.47 6.85
N HIS A 28 -11.27 3.18 5.72
CA HIS A 28 -10.13 3.90 5.18
C HIS A 28 -9.72 5.11 6.04
N LEU A 29 -10.68 5.87 6.57
CA LEU A 29 -10.41 7.00 7.46
C LEU A 29 -9.64 6.56 8.71
N ILE A 30 -9.91 5.36 9.24
CA ILE A 30 -9.21 4.84 10.43
C ILE A 30 -7.72 4.56 10.16
N ILE A 31 -7.35 4.28 8.91
CA ILE A 31 -6.02 3.78 8.54
C ILE A 31 -5.17 4.86 7.84
N CYS A 32 -5.80 5.86 7.21
CA CYS A 32 -5.12 6.83 6.36
C CYS A 32 -5.25 8.27 6.90
N ASP A 33 -4.15 8.77 7.47
CA ASP A 33 -4.06 10.13 8.01
C ASP A 33 -4.33 11.21 6.94
N GLU A 34 -3.84 11.03 5.72
CA GLU A 34 -4.03 12.00 4.62
C GLU A 34 -5.52 12.15 4.25
N CYS A 35 -6.24 11.04 4.12
CA CYS A 35 -7.67 11.08 3.84
C CYS A 35 -8.47 11.62 5.03
N MET A 36 -8.02 11.36 6.26
CA MET A 36 -8.59 11.96 7.47
C MET A 36 -8.45 13.48 7.44
N GLU A 37 -7.27 14.02 7.12
CA GLU A 37 -7.06 15.47 7.03
C GLU A 37 -7.96 16.12 5.97
N VAL A 38 -8.07 15.51 4.79
CA VAL A 38 -8.98 15.97 3.72
C VAL A 38 -10.43 15.95 4.20
N PHE A 39 -10.87 14.86 4.83
CA PHE A 39 -12.22 14.75 5.36
C PHE A 39 -12.52 15.81 6.43
N LEU A 40 -11.61 16.01 7.39
CA LEU A 40 -11.77 17.03 8.44
C LEU A 40 -11.81 18.45 7.87
N SER A 41 -11.09 18.71 6.77
CA SER A 41 -11.13 20.01 6.08
C SER A 41 -12.50 20.35 5.46
N LEU A 42 -13.39 19.36 5.29
CA LEU A 42 -14.75 19.57 4.79
C LEU A 42 -15.73 20.05 5.85
N ILE A 43 -15.35 20.02 7.12
CA ILE A 43 -16.20 20.47 8.23
C ILE A 43 -16.19 22.00 8.21
N ASP A 44 -17.35 22.58 7.97
CA ASP A 44 -17.55 24.03 7.90
C ASP A 44 -18.24 24.58 9.16
N GLU A 45 -18.34 25.90 9.25
CA GLU A 45 -18.94 26.57 10.40
C GLU A 45 -20.43 26.23 10.59
N ARG A 46 -21.15 25.88 9.51
CA ARG A 46 -22.54 25.43 9.61
C ARG A 46 -22.63 24.05 10.26
N ASP A 47 -21.67 23.16 9.98
CA ASP A 47 -21.60 21.88 10.66
C ASP A 47 -21.36 22.05 12.17
N MET A 48 -20.53 23.04 12.55
CA MET A 48 -20.28 23.38 13.95
C MET A 48 -21.53 23.93 14.64
N GLU A 49 -22.20 24.91 14.02
CA GLU A 49 -23.45 25.48 14.55
C GLU A 49 -24.55 24.41 14.69
N ASN A 50 -24.67 23.53 13.70
CA ASN A 50 -25.59 22.40 13.78
C ASN A 50 -25.25 21.51 14.96
N ALA A 51 -23.99 21.13 15.14
CA ALA A 51 -23.56 20.30 16.27
C ALA A 51 -23.86 20.95 17.63
N GLU A 52 -23.62 22.25 17.78
CA GLU A 52 -23.96 23.01 19.00
C GLU A 52 -25.46 22.99 19.29
N SER A 53 -26.32 23.02 18.27
CA SER A 53 -27.77 22.95 18.46
C SER A 53 -28.25 21.56 18.94
N PHE A 54 -27.52 20.49 18.60
CA PHE A 54 -27.86 19.12 18.99
C PHE A 54 -27.26 18.70 20.34
N ILE A 55 -26.14 19.30 20.74
CA ILE A 55 -25.40 18.93 21.96
C ILE A 55 -25.80 19.87 23.10
N PRO A 56 -26.54 19.40 24.12
CA PRO A 56 -26.86 20.24 25.27
C PRO A 56 -25.58 20.58 26.05
N GLU A 57 -25.54 21.77 26.67
CA GLU A 57 -24.38 22.23 27.45
C GLU A 57 -23.97 21.24 28.56
N ASP A 58 -24.94 20.52 29.13
CA ASP A 58 -24.74 19.53 30.19
C ASP A 58 -24.45 18.11 29.68
N PHE A 59 -24.19 17.94 28.38
CA PHE A 59 -23.94 16.64 27.76
C PHE A 59 -22.80 15.89 28.45
N THR A 60 -21.65 16.53 28.63
CA THR A 60 -20.46 15.89 29.22
C THR A 60 -20.74 15.43 30.65
N GLU A 61 -21.38 16.27 31.47
CA GLU A 61 -21.72 15.93 32.85
C GLU A 61 -22.70 14.75 32.92
N LYS A 62 -23.75 14.77 32.09
CA LYS A 62 -24.74 13.68 32.00
C LYS A 62 -24.12 12.36 31.57
N ILE A 63 -23.18 12.38 30.61
CA ILE A 63 -22.50 11.16 30.15
C ILE A 63 -21.56 10.63 31.24
N LEU A 64 -20.76 11.50 31.87
CA LEU A 64 -19.87 11.11 32.96
C LEU A 64 -20.63 10.47 34.13
N TYR A 65 -21.75 11.05 34.53
CA TYR A 65 -22.62 10.48 35.56
C TYR A 65 -23.18 9.10 35.16
N LYS A 66 -23.57 8.92 33.90
CA LYS A 66 -24.07 7.63 33.39
C LYS A 66 -23.00 6.53 33.38
N ILE A 67 -21.73 6.89 33.17
CA ILE A 67 -20.64 5.91 33.09
C ILE A 67 -19.89 5.70 34.42
N GLU A 68 -20.13 6.54 35.44
CA GLU A 68 -19.47 6.48 36.75
C GLU A 68 -19.58 5.10 37.41
N ASN A 69 -20.70 4.40 37.20
CA ASN A 69 -20.96 3.08 37.78
C ASN A 69 -20.63 1.90 36.85
N ILE A 70 -20.04 2.15 35.67
CA ILE A 70 -19.64 1.07 34.76
C ILE A 70 -18.32 0.51 35.25
N THR A 71 -18.38 -0.63 35.95
CA THR A 71 -17.17 -1.36 36.33
C THR A 71 -16.47 -1.90 35.08
N PRO A 72 -15.15 -1.70 34.90
CA PRO A 72 -14.44 -2.24 33.76
C PRO A 72 -14.57 -3.77 33.72
N ILE A 73 -14.96 -4.30 32.56
CA ILE A 73 -15.03 -5.74 32.32
C ILE A 73 -13.65 -6.32 32.58
N ARG A 74 -13.51 -7.08 33.67
CA ARG A 74 -12.25 -7.76 34.01
C ARG A 74 -11.92 -8.71 32.85
N LYS A 75 -10.85 -8.42 32.12
CA LYS A 75 -10.35 -9.32 31.06
C LYS A 75 -10.14 -10.70 31.68
N PRO A 76 -10.65 -11.79 31.09
CA PRO A 76 -10.40 -13.13 31.60
C PRO A 76 -8.88 -13.34 31.58
N VAL A 77 -8.30 -13.58 32.77
CA VAL A 77 -6.89 -13.92 32.91
C VAL A 77 -6.68 -15.25 32.20
N LYS A 78 -6.17 -15.19 30.97
CA LYS A 78 -5.82 -16.38 30.19
C LYS A 78 -4.69 -17.09 30.92
N LYS A 79 -4.99 -18.23 31.57
CA LYS A 79 -3.96 -19.12 32.11
C LYS A 79 -3.00 -19.47 30.97
N PRO A 80 -1.66 -19.38 31.16
CA PRO A 80 -0.73 -19.72 30.10
C PRO A 80 -0.89 -21.22 29.77
N ILE A 81 -1.42 -21.49 28.58
CA ILE A 81 -1.47 -22.83 28.02
C ILE A 81 -0.01 -23.20 27.70
N ARG A 82 0.60 -24.04 28.54
CA ARG A 82 1.91 -24.64 28.24
C ARG A 82 1.76 -25.58 27.03
N LYS A 83 1.86 -25.04 25.82
CA LYS A 83 1.98 -25.86 24.61
C LYS A 83 3.37 -26.48 24.61
N LYS A 84 3.46 -27.81 24.78
CA LYS A 84 4.67 -28.56 24.42
C LYS A 84 4.83 -28.41 22.90
N MET A 85 5.90 -27.74 22.46
CA MET A 85 6.20 -27.61 21.04
C MET A 85 6.59 -28.99 20.49
N PRO A 86 5.93 -29.50 19.44
CA PRO A 86 6.29 -30.79 18.84
C PRO A 86 7.62 -30.66 18.09
N ASN A 87 8.45 -31.69 18.22
CA ASN A 87 9.81 -31.79 17.66
C ASN A 87 9.85 -31.90 16.12
N ASP A 88 8.71 -31.72 15.44
CA ASP A 88 8.55 -31.93 14.00
C ASP A 88 9.41 -30.97 13.17
N PHE A 89 9.57 -29.72 13.61
CA PHE A 89 10.39 -28.73 12.90
C PHE A 89 11.86 -29.14 12.73
N PHE A 90 12.43 -29.85 13.71
CA PHE A 90 13.81 -30.34 13.61
C PHE A 90 13.95 -31.43 12.54
N ILE A 91 12.96 -32.33 12.45
CA ILE A 91 12.97 -33.42 11.46
C ILE A 91 12.86 -32.85 10.04
N TYR A 92 11.97 -31.88 9.83
CA TYR A 92 11.86 -31.20 8.53
C TYR A 92 13.15 -30.48 8.13
N TYR A 93 13.80 -29.80 9.07
CA TYR A 93 15.04 -29.08 8.77
C TYR A 93 16.20 -30.02 8.41
N VAL A 94 16.32 -31.16 9.10
CA VAL A 94 17.31 -32.20 8.77
C VAL A 94 17.06 -32.80 7.39
N ALA A 95 15.80 -33.09 7.05
CA ALA A 95 15.45 -33.61 5.73
C ALA A 95 15.85 -32.62 4.62
N VAL A 96 15.46 -31.36 4.73
CA VAL A 96 15.80 -30.31 3.74
C VAL A 96 17.30 -30.11 3.62
N ALA A 97 18.02 -30.02 4.75
CA ALA A 97 19.47 -29.84 4.75
C ALA A 97 20.19 -31.02 4.10
N SER A 98 19.73 -32.26 4.33
CA SER A 98 20.31 -33.45 3.70
C SER A 98 20.19 -33.42 2.18
N VAL A 99 19.01 -33.00 1.66
CA VAL A 99 18.76 -32.88 0.22
C VAL A 99 19.68 -31.83 -0.39
N ALA A 100 19.79 -30.66 0.25
CA ALA A 100 20.65 -29.57 -0.23
C ALA A 100 22.13 -30.01 -0.29
N ILE A 101 22.64 -30.64 0.76
CA ILE A 101 24.04 -31.12 0.80
C ILE A 101 24.30 -32.16 -0.29
N VAL A 102 23.38 -33.11 -0.50
CA VAL A 102 23.53 -34.14 -1.55
C VAL A 102 23.52 -33.51 -2.94
N LEU A 103 22.63 -32.55 -3.21
CA LEU A 103 22.56 -31.83 -4.48
C LEU A 103 23.83 -31.00 -4.76
N THR A 104 24.34 -30.32 -3.74
CA THR A 104 25.54 -29.49 -3.84
C THR A 104 26.81 -30.34 -3.95
N ALA A 105 26.99 -31.33 -3.08
CA ALA A 105 28.16 -32.21 -3.10
C ALA A 105 28.16 -33.16 -4.31
N GLY A 106 26.98 -33.55 -4.79
CA GLY A 106 26.81 -34.35 -6.01
C GLY A 106 27.07 -33.59 -7.32
N GLY A 107 27.40 -32.29 -7.26
CA GLY A 107 27.75 -31.50 -8.44
C GLY A 107 26.58 -31.27 -9.41
N PHE A 108 25.33 -31.39 -8.95
CA PHE A 108 24.15 -31.22 -9.80
C PHE A 108 24.08 -29.82 -10.42
N PHE A 109 24.44 -28.79 -9.65
CA PHE A 109 24.49 -27.41 -10.12
C PHE A 109 25.63 -27.17 -11.13
N SER A 110 26.76 -27.86 -10.99
CA SER A 110 27.86 -27.82 -11.98
C SER A 110 27.41 -28.37 -13.33
N LYS A 111 26.67 -29.49 -13.33
CA LYS A 111 26.10 -30.06 -14.57
C LYS A 111 25.14 -29.11 -15.27
N MET A 112 24.33 -28.34 -14.53
CA MET A 112 23.43 -27.36 -15.13
C MET A 112 24.22 -26.25 -15.83
N ILE A 113 25.27 -25.73 -15.19
CA ILE A 113 26.14 -24.69 -15.76
C ILE A 113 26.87 -25.19 -17.01
N ASP A 114 27.33 -26.45 -17.02
CA ASP A 114 28.02 -27.04 -18.17
C ASP A 114 27.08 -27.32 -19.36
N THR A 115 25.78 -27.50 -19.12
CA THR A 115 24.77 -27.65 -20.19
C THR A 115 24.32 -26.32 -20.80
N VAL A 116 24.51 -25.18 -20.12
CA VAL A 116 24.13 -23.87 -20.64
C VAL A 116 24.86 -23.53 -21.95
N PRO A 117 26.20 -23.69 -22.07
CA PRO A 117 26.91 -23.49 -23.34
C PRO A 117 26.42 -24.39 -24.47
N GLN A 118 26.11 -25.67 -24.18
CA GLN A 118 25.63 -26.62 -25.18
C GLN A 118 24.25 -26.26 -25.72
N LEU A 119 23.37 -25.72 -24.87
CA LEU A 119 22.06 -25.21 -25.28
C LEU A 119 22.18 -23.92 -26.10
N VAL A 120 23.17 -23.06 -25.84
CA VAL A 120 23.41 -21.85 -26.65
C VAL A 120 24.03 -22.20 -28.01
N GLU A 121 24.83 -23.27 -28.09
CA GLU A 121 25.45 -23.73 -29.33
C GLU A 121 24.50 -24.57 -30.20
N SER A 122 23.62 -25.38 -29.60
CA SER A 122 22.62 -26.19 -30.30
C SER A 122 21.33 -25.44 -30.67
N THR A 123 21.15 -24.21 -30.17
CA THR A 123 20.01 -23.38 -30.52
C THR A 123 20.50 -22.21 -31.36
N SER A 124 20.46 -22.37 -32.68
CA SER A 124 20.38 -21.24 -33.61
C SER A 124 19.07 -20.49 -33.33
N ILE A 125 19.07 -19.67 -32.27
CA ILE A 125 17.95 -18.81 -31.92
C ILE A 125 17.93 -17.69 -32.96
N GLU A 126 16.93 -17.77 -33.83
CA GLU A 126 16.42 -16.65 -34.61
C GLU A 126 16.37 -15.39 -33.73
N LYS A 127 17.20 -14.41 -34.09
CA LYS A 127 17.09 -13.04 -33.61
C LYS A 127 15.81 -12.45 -34.17
N ASP A 128 14.67 -12.74 -33.55
CA ASP A 128 13.52 -11.87 -33.75
C ASP A 128 13.84 -10.53 -33.07
N LYS A 129 13.95 -9.49 -33.90
CA LYS A 129 14.35 -8.14 -33.52
C LYS A 129 13.21 -7.53 -32.73
N PHE A 130 13.20 -7.73 -31.40
CA PHE A 130 12.64 -6.71 -30.53
C PHE A 130 13.52 -5.47 -30.74
N ASP A 131 12.99 -4.52 -31.50
CA ASP A 131 13.70 -3.38 -32.06
C ASP A 131 14.17 -2.44 -30.94
N THR A 132 15.29 -2.78 -30.31
CA THR A 132 15.95 -2.01 -29.25
C THR A 132 16.22 -0.58 -29.69
N ASN A 133 16.36 -0.35 -31.00
CA ASN A 133 16.48 0.98 -31.58
C ASN A 133 15.21 1.80 -31.34
N LYS A 134 14.02 1.19 -31.39
CA LYS A 134 12.75 1.91 -31.19
C LYS A 134 12.57 2.43 -29.76
N ILE A 135 13.05 1.67 -28.76
CA ILE A 135 13.05 2.11 -27.35
C ILE A 135 14.08 3.24 -27.16
N TYR A 136 15.26 3.12 -27.76
CA TYR A 136 16.30 4.13 -27.71
C TYR A 136 15.89 5.44 -28.41
N ASP A 137 15.25 5.35 -29.58
CA ASP A 137 14.76 6.48 -30.36
C ASP A 137 13.63 7.22 -29.65
N PHE A 138 12.71 6.49 -29.00
CA PHE A 138 11.65 7.08 -28.19
C PHE A 138 12.22 7.85 -26.98
N SER A 139 13.21 7.28 -26.28
CA SER A 139 13.89 7.97 -25.17
C SER A 139 14.62 9.23 -25.65
N ARG A 140 15.22 9.19 -26.84
CA ARG A 140 15.90 10.33 -27.45
C ARG A 140 14.90 11.41 -27.86
N GLU A 141 13.74 11.04 -28.39
CA GLU A 141 12.66 11.97 -28.75
C GLU A 141 12.09 12.70 -27.52
N ILE A 142 11.82 11.97 -26.43
CA ILE A 142 11.36 12.59 -25.17
C ILE A 142 12.40 13.60 -24.67
N THR A 143 13.67 13.19 -24.60
CA THR A 143 14.75 14.06 -24.10
C THR A 143 14.89 15.33 -24.94
N ASN A 144 14.78 15.21 -26.27
CA ASN A 144 14.83 16.36 -27.17
C ASN A 144 13.63 17.30 -26.99
N LYS A 145 12.40 16.75 -26.84
CA LYS A 145 11.20 17.56 -26.56
C LYS A 145 11.28 18.28 -25.22
N THR A 146 11.77 17.61 -24.17
CA THR A 146 11.99 18.22 -22.86
C THR A 146 13.06 19.32 -22.91
N SER A 147 14.16 19.10 -23.64
CA SER A 147 15.21 20.12 -23.80
C SER A 147 14.70 21.36 -24.56
N MET A 148 13.90 21.16 -25.63
CA MET A 148 13.26 22.26 -26.35
C MET A 148 12.28 23.03 -25.46
N PHE A 149 11.46 22.33 -24.68
CA PHE A 149 10.54 22.96 -23.73
C PHE A 149 11.28 23.78 -22.68
N ILE A 150 12.32 23.23 -22.03
CA ILE A 150 13.09 23.95 -21.01
C ILE A 150 13.73 25.22 -21.58
N ASN A 151 14.26 25.14 -22.80
CA ASN A 151 14.82 26.31 -23.48
C ASN A 151 13.72 27.34 -23.82
N ASP A 152 12.56 26.93 -24.36
CA ASP A 152 11.44 27.85 -24.65
C ASP A 152 10.91 28.55 -23.39
N PHE A 153 10.86 27.82 -22.26
CA PHE A 153 10.49 28.39 -20.96
C PHE A 153 11.51 29.43 -20.46
N GLN A 154 12.81 29.20 -20.67
CA GLN A 154 13.84 30.17 -20.30
C GLN A 154 13.79 31.43 -21.17
N PHE A 155 13.53 31.31 -22.48
CA PHE A 155 13.46 32.47 -23.37
C PHE A 155 12.19 33.31 -23.21
N ARG A 156 11.05 32.71 -22.83
CA ARG A 156 9.82 33.47 -22.51
C ARG A 156 9.97 34.32 -21.25
N LYS A 157 10.72 33.85 -20.25
CA LYS A 157 10.93 34.58 -18.99
C LYS A 157 11.84 35.82 -19.12
N ILE A 158 12.62 35.93 -20.20
CA ILE A 158 13.57 37.04 -20.42
C ILE A 158 12.96 38.21 -21.23
N LYS A 159 11.77 38.03 -21.82
CA LYS A 159 11.10 39.05 -22.67
C LYS A 159 10.03 39.89 -21.97
N GLU A 160 9.85 39.72 -20.67
CA GLU A 160 8.83 40.42 -19.85
C GLU A 160 9.43 41.45 -18.86
N ASP A 161 10.58 42.05 -19.19
CA ASP A 161 11.07 43.29 -18.56
C ASP A 161 11.22 44.41 -19.60
#